data_AF-A0A9E3CH29-F1
#
_entry.id   AF-A0A9E3CH29-F1
#
_cell.length_a   1.000
_cell.length_b   1.000
_cell.length_c   1.000
_cell.angle_alpha   90.00
_cell.angle_beta   90.00
_cell.angle_gamma   90.00
#
_symmetry.space_group_name_H-M   'P 1'
#
loop_
_entity.id
_entity.type
_entity.pdbx_description
1 polymer ?
#
loop_
_entity_poly.entity_id
_entity_poly.type
_entity_poly.pdbx_seq_one_letter_code
_entity_poly.pdbx_strand_id
1 'polypeptide(L)'
;MITTASGGLSGGEIAGLIVAVFWAILVCFLAYVLVKLGKVIGETGKLVHGVADQTVPLLGEVTTSVVQVNAELTRVDTIASNVEDISTNARALTALFSATMGSPLIKVAAFSYGVRKAINGKNEDEMRKRIKLQMKADKAASKAARKATK
;
A
#
# COMPACT_ATOMS: atom_id res chain seq x y z
N MET A 1 48.05 -97.23 -43.38
CA MET A 1 46.59 -97.43 -43.29
C MET A 1 45.99 -96.10 -42.86
N ILE A 2 45.67 -95.25 -43.84
CA ILE A 2 45.11 -93.91 -43.64
C ILE A 2 43.60 -94.07 -43.82
N THR A 3 42.82 -93.85 -42.77
CA THR A 3 41.36 -93.73 -42.86
C THR A 3 41.01 -92.25 -42.80
N THR A 4 40.49 -91.73 -43.90
CA THR A 4 40.00 -90.36 -44.05
C THR A 4 38.54 -90.32 -43.61
N ALA A 5 38.25 -89.77 -42.44
CA ALA A 5 36.89 -89.39 -42.07
C ALA A 5 36.49 -88.17 -42.92
N SER A 6 35.57 -88.36 -43.86
CA SER A 6 34.92 -87.28 -44.59
C SER A 6 33.96 -86.56 -43.64
N GLY A 7 34.50 -85.56 -42.92
CA GLY A 7 33.75 -84.71 -42.00
C GLY A 7 32.85 -83.73 -42.76
N GLY A 8 31.62 -84.14 -43.04
CA GLY A 8 30.54 -83.22 -43.34
C GLY A 8 30.00 -82.65 -42.02
N LEU A 9 29.84 -81.32 -41.96
CA LEU A 9 29.18 -80.65 -40.83
C LEU A 9 27.83 -81.31 -40.53
N SER A 10 27.69 -81.87 -39.33
CA SER A 10 26.44 -82.45 -38.86
C SER A 10 25.37 -81.36 -38.74
N GLY A 11 24.11 -81.65 -39.08
CA GLY A 11 23.01 -80.68 -38.95
C GLY A 11 22.88 -80.09 -37.55
N GLY A 12 23.32 -80.82 -36.51
CA GLY A 12 23.40 -80.34 -35.14
C GLY A 12 24.49 -79.30 -34.89
N GLU A 13 25.63 -79.38 -35.59
CA GLU A 13 26.71 -78.39 -35.48
C GLU A 13 26.32 -77.07 -36.13
N ILE A 14 25.67 -77.14 -37.30
CA ILE A 14 25.14 -75.96 -38.00
C ILE A 14 24.05 -75.29 -37.15
N ALA A 15 23.14 -76.08 -36.57
CA ALA A 15 22.12 -75.56 -35.66
C ALA A 15 22.73 -74.91 -34.41
N GLY A 16 23.76 -75.53 -33.82
CA GLY A 16 24.49 -74.98 -32.67
C GLY A 16 25.16 -73.65 -32.97
N LEU A 17 25.76 -73.50 -34.16
CA LEU A 17 26.42 -72.26 -34.58
C LEU A 17 25.40 -71.12 -34.79
N ILE A 18 24.24 -71.41 -35.38
CA ILE A 18 23.18 -70.42 -35.55
C ILE A 18 22.67 -69.94 -34.17
N VAL A 19 22.42 -70.87 -33.25
CA VAL A 19 22.00 -70.53 -31.89
C VAL A 19 23.06 -69.71 -31.16
N ALA A 20 24.34 -70.08 -31.28
CA ALA A 20 25.44 -69.35 -30.66
C ALA A 20 25.54 -67.91 -31.18
N VAL A 21 25.43 -67.71 -32.50
CA VAL A 21 25.45 -66.36 -33.11
C VAL A 21 24.24 -65.55 -32.67
N PHE A 22 23.05 -66.14 -32.69
CA PHE A 22 21.84 -65.46 -32.21
C PHE A 22 21.97 -65.02 -30.75
N TRP A 23 22.48 -65.92 -29.90
CA TRP A 23 22.66 -65.63 -28.48
C TRP A 23 23.74 -64.58 -28.24
N ALA A 24 24.84 -64.62 -28.99
CA ALA A 24 25.87 -63.59 -28.95
C ALA A 24 25.31 -62.21 -29.31
N ILE A 25 24.49 -62.11 -30.38
CA ILE A 25 23.83 -60.86 -30.76
C ILE A 25 22.89 -60.37 -29.64
N LEU A 26 22.11 -61.27 -29.05
CA LEU A 26 21.19 -60.93 -27.96
C LEU A 26 21.95 -60.39 -26.73
N VAL A 27 23.04 -61.03 -26.33
CA VAL A 27 23.89 -60.56 -25.22
C VAL A 27 24.51 -59.20 -25.55
N CYS A 28 25.02 -58.99 -26.77
CA CYS A 28 25.54 -57.69 -27.20
C CYS A 28 24.46 -56.60 -27.18
N PHE A 29 23.25 -56.92 -27.64
CA PHE A 29 22.11 -56.00 -27.58
C PHE A 29 21.74 -55.65 -26.14
N LEU A 30 21.68 -56.65 -25.25
CA LEU A 30 21.36 -56.44 -23.84
C LEU A 30 22.44 -55.60 -23.14
N ALA A 31 23.72 -55.87 -23.42
CA ALA A 31 24.83 -55.04 -22.93
C ALA A 31 24.70 -53.59 -23.40
N TYR A 32 24.37 -53.37 -24.68
CA TYR A 32 24.11 -52.03 -25.20
C TYR A 32 22.95 -51.33 -24.48
N VAL A 33 21.84 -52.02 -24.25
CA VAL A 33 20.68 -51.48 -23.52
C VAL A 33 21.06 -51.11 -22.09
N LEU A 34 21.79 -51.97 -21.37
CA LEU A 34 22.25 -51.70 -20.00
C LEU A 34 23.16 -50.46 -19.94
N VAL A 35 24.09 -50.31 -20.88
CA VAL A 35 24.94 -49.11 -20.97
C VAL A 35 24.11 -47.86 -21.22
N LYS A 36 23.11 -47.94 -22.11
CA LYS A 36 22.22 -46.81 -22.41
C LYS A 36 21.37 -46.42 -21.19
N LEU A 37 20.82 -47.40 -20.45
CA LEU A 37 20.08 -47.14 -19.22
C LEU A 37 20.98 -46.50 -18.15
N GLY A 38 22.20 -46.98 -17.99
CA GLY A 38 23.16 -46.38 -17.05
C GLY A 38 23.44 -44.91 -17.37
N LYS A 39 23.56 -44.56 -18.66
CA LYS A 39 23.73 -43.17 -19.11
C LYS A 39 22.50 -42.31 -18.80
N VAL A 40 21.28 -42.81 -19.05
CA VAL A 40 20.03 -42.08 -18.77
C VAL A 40 19.84 -41.84 -17.27
N ILE A 41 20.15 -42.83 -16.43
CA ILE A 41 20.11 -42.66 -14.97
C ILE A 41 21.14 -41.63 -14.52
N GLY A 42 22.35 -41.64 -15.10
CA GLY A 42 23.38 -40.65 -14.82
C GLY A 42 22.97 -39.22 -15.22
N GLU A 43 22.35 -39.05 -16.39
CA GLU A 43 21.83 -37.76 -16.84
C GLU A 43 20.68 -37.26 -15.95
N THR A 44 19.74 -38.14 -15.60
CA THR A 44 18.68 -37.83 -14.63
C THR A 44 19.26 -37.42 -13.27
N GLY A 45 20.30 -38.11 -12.80
CA GLY A 45 20.98 -37.77 -11.55
C GLY A 45 21.63 -36.38 -11.57
N LYS A 46 22.21 -35.98 -12.71
CA LYS A 46 22.74 -34.62 -12.91
C LYS A 46 21.65 -33.56 -12.95
N LEU A 47 20.52 -33.86 -13.60
CA LEU A 47 19.36 -32.96 -13.62
C LEU A 47 18.79 -32.74 -12.22
N VAL A 48 18.64 -33.82 -11.44
CA VAL A 48 18.18 -33.75 -10.04
C VAL A 48 19.13 -32.93 -9.18
N HIS A 49 20.45 -33.17 -9.27
CA HIS A 49 21.44 -32.35 -8.57
C HIS A 49 21.37 -30.88 -9.00
N GLY A 50 21.27 -30.60 -10.30
CA GLY A 50 21.17 -29.23 -10.80
C GLY A 50 19.89 -28.51 -10.34
N VAL A 51 18.76 -29.22 -10.25
CA VAL A 51 17.51 -28.66 -9.68
C VAL A 51 17.67 -28.43 -8.17
N ALA A 52 18.28 -29.35 -7.43
CA ALA A 52 18.52 -29.18 -5.99
C ALA A 52 19.44 -27.98 -5.70
N ASP A 53 20.55 -27.85 -6.44
CA ASP A 53 21.51 -26.75 -6.29
C ASP A 53 20.88 -25.37 -6.56
N GLN A 54 19.86 -25.29 -7.43
CA GLN A 54 19.13 -24.05 -7.70
C GLN A 54 17.94 -23.83 -6.76
N THR A 55 17.26 -24.89 -6.32
CA THR A 55 16.05 -24.78 -5.50
C THR A 55 16.36 -24.41 -4.05
N VAL A 56 17.49 -24.89 -3.49
CA VAL A 56 17.88 -24.57 -2.12
C VAL A 56 18.13 -23.06 -1.91
N PRO A 57 18.88 -22.35 -2.78
CA PRO A 57 19.00 -20.90 -2.73
C PRO A 57 17.66 -20.16 -2.86
N LEU A 58 16.80 -20.58 -3.80
CA LEU A 58 15.49 -19.93 -4.03
C LEU A 58 14.56 -20.05 -2.82
N LEU A 59 14.55 -21.20 -2.13
CA LEU A 59 13.79 -21.35 -0.89
C LEU A 59 14.31 -20.43 0.23
N GLY A 60 15.62 -20.20 0.27
CA GLY A 60 16.25 -19.21 1.15
C GLY A 60 15.77 -17.79 0.84
N GLU A 61 15.80 -17.39 -0.44
CA GLU A 61 15.35 -16.07 -0.90
C GLU A 61 13.85 -15.84 -0.63
N VAL A 62 13.01 -16.85 -0.87
CA VAL A 62 11.56 -16.78 -0.55
C VAL A 62 11.36 -16.60 0.95
N THR A 63 12.09 -17.34 1.78
CA THR A 63 12.00 -17.20 3.25
C THR A 63 12.40 -15.79 3.68
N THR A 64 13.51 -15.25 3.15
CA THR A 64 13.93 -13.87 3.42
C THR A 64 12.90 -12.85 2.95
N SER A 65 12.32 -13.04 1.76
CA SER A 65 11.27 -12.16 1.24
C SER A 65 10.01 -12.19 2.11
N VAL A 66 9.58 -13.36 2.58
CA VAL A 66 8.45 -13.49 3.51
C VAL A 66 8.74 -12.80 4.84
N VAL A 67 9.97 -12.92 5.37
CA VAL A 67 10.38 -12.21 6.60
C VAL A 67 10.34 -10.69 6.40
N GLN A 68 10.81 -10.19 5.25
CA GLN A 68 10.74 -8.75 4.92
C GLN A 68 9.30 -8.26 4.77
N VAL A 69 8.45 -9.00 4.05
CA VAL A 69 7.02 -8.69 3.91
C VAL A 69 6.33 -8.66 5.27
N ASN A 70 6.66 -9.58 6.18
CA ASN A 70 6.08 -9.60 7.52
C ASN A 70 6.48 -8.34 8.34
N ALA A 71 7.73 -7.91 8.22
CA ALA A 71 8.21 -6.68 8.84
C ALA A 71 7.53 -5.43 8.24
N GLU A 72 7.33 -5.40 6.92
CA GLU A 72 6.59 -4.32 6.26
C GLU A 72 5.11 -4.29 6.68
N LEU A 73 4.45 -5.45 6.79
CA LEU A 73 3.08 -5.53 7.28
C LEU A 73 2.95 -5.00 8.72
N THR A 74 3.91 -5.31 9.59
CA THR A 74 3.96 -4.74 10.95
C THR A 74 4.07 -3.21 10.92
N ARG A 75 4.88 -2.69 10.00
CA ARG A 75 5.03 -1.24 9.82
C ARG A 75 3.75 -0.59 9.27
N VAL A 76 3.06 -1.26 8.34
CA VAL A 76 1.79 -0.81 7.78
C VAL A 76 0.69 -0.81 8.84
N ASP A 77 0.63 -1.82 9.71
CA ASP A 77 -0.29 -1.87 10.85
C ASP A 77 -0.09 -0.68 11.79
N THR A 78 1.17 -0.36 12.12
CA THR A 78 1.51 0.83 12.91
C THR A 78 1.03 2.13 12.23
N ILE A 79 1.20 2.25 10.91
CA ILE A 79 0.70 3.41 10.16
C ILE A 79 -0.83 3.46 10.21
N ALA A 80 -1.50 2.33 10.06
CA ALA A 80 -2.95 2.24 10.14
C ALA A 80 -3.46 2.70 11.50
N SER A 81 -2.84 2.26 12.61
CA SER A 81 -3.17 2.74 13.96
C SER A 81 -2.94 4.25 14.10
N ASN A 82 -1.79 4.77 13.62
CA ASN A 82 -1.52 6.20 13.64
C ASN A 82 -2.56 7.00 12.83
N VAL A 83 -3.02 6.46 11.71
CA VAL A 83 -4.06 7.09 10.89
C VAL A 83 -5.43 7.06 11.60
N GLU A 84 -5.74 5.99 12.31
CA GLU A 84 -6.94 5.91 13.15
C GLU A 84 -6.92 6.98 14.25
N ASP A 85 -5.78 7.13 14.94
CA ASP A 85 -5.57 8.16 15.94
C ASP A 85 -5.68 9.57 15.35
N ILE A 86 -5.02 9.83 14.22
CA ILE A 86 -5.10 11.12 13.51
C ILE A 86 -6.54 11.40 13.08
N SER A 87 -7.27 10.40 12.57
CA SER A 87 -8.66 10.57 12.17
C SER A 87 -9.55 10.90 13.37
N THR A 88 -9.35 10.22 14.50
CA THR A 88 -10.09 10.48 15.74
C THR A 88 -9.79 11.87 16.30
N ASN A 89 -8.51 12.24 16.35
CA ASN A 89 -8.08 13.58 16.75
C ASN A 89 -8.62 14.66 15.80
N ALA A 90 -8.62 14.41 14.49
CA ALA A 90 -9.18 15.32 13.50
C ALA A 90 -10.69 15.48 13.67
N ARG A 91 -11.44 14.40 13.96
CA ARG A 91 -12.87 14.50 14.31
C ARG A 91 -13.07 15.33 15.57
N ALA A 92 -12.27 15.13 16.61
CA ALA A 92 -12.34 15.90 17.84
C ALA A 92 -12.01 17.40 17.62
N LEU A 93 -10.94 17.70 16.88
CA LEU A 93 -10.58 19.06 16.48
C LEU A 93 -11.66 19.71 15.61
N THR A 94 -12.23 18.98 14.66
CA THR A 94 -13.30 19.46 13.79
C THR A 94 -14.57 19.71 14.60
N ALA A 95 -14.91 18.82 15.53
CA ALA A 95 -16.04 18.99 16.43
C ALA A 95 -15.85 20.21 17.34
N LEU A 96 -14.65 20.39 17.89
CA LEU A 96 -14.31 21.57 18.70
C LEU A 96 -14.36 22.85 17.86
N PHE A 97 -13.80 22.84 16.66
CA PHE A 97 -13.87 23.96 15.73
C PHE A 97 -15.31 24.34 15.39
N SER A 98 -16.14 23.34 15.07
CA SER A 98 -17.57 23.52 14.79
C SER A 98 -18.32 24.07 16.02
N ALA A 99 -18.07 23.50 17.21
CA ALA A 99 -18.64 23.96 18.47
C ALA A 99 -18.20 25.40 18.83
N THR A 100 -16.99 25.79 18.41
CA THR A 100 -16.43 27.12 18.70
C THR A 100 -16.80 28.16 17.64
N MET A 101 -17.22 27.78 16.42
CA MET A 101 -17.67 28.75 15.42
C MET A 101 -19.17 29.10 15.50
N GLY A 102 -20.02 28.23 16.07
CA GLY A 102 -21.48 28.43 16.03
C GLY A 102 -21.99 29.71 16.73
N SER A 103 -21.67 29.89 18.02
CA SER A 103 -22.15 31.05 18.81
C SER A 103 -21.14 32.21 18.95
N PRO A 104 -19.81 31.97 19.04
CA PRO A 104 -18.82 33.04 19.16
C PRO A 104 -18.77 34.00 17.98
N LEU A 105 -18.98 33.56 16.73
CA LEU A 105 -19.04 34.45 15.57
C LEU A 105 -20.18 35.49 15.69
N ILE A 106 -21.35 35.05 16.15
CA ILE A 106 -22.50 35.93 16.41
C ILE A 106 -22.18 36.89 17.56
N LYS A 107 -21.51 36.42 18.61
CA LYS A 107 -21.07 37.27 19.74
C LYS A 107 -20.02 38.31 19.33
N VAL A 108 -19.07 37.95 18.46
CA VAL A 108 -18.07 38.89 17.91
C VAL A 108 -18.76 39.95 17.05
N ALA A 109 -19.67 39.54 16.16
CA ALA A 109 -20.43 40.47 15.33
C ALA A 109 -21.29 41.43 16.19
N ALA A 110 -21.97 40.90 17.21
CA ALA A 110 -22.78 41.69 18.14
C ALA A 110 -21.94 42.65 18.99
N PHE A 111 -20.73 42.24 19.42
CA PHE A 111 -19.80 43.10 20.15
C PHE A 111 -19.28 44.23 19.26
N SER A 112 -18.80 43.94 18.05
CA SER A 112 -18.35 44.97 17.09
C SER A 112 -19.47 45.97 16.77
N TYR A 113 -20.70 45.49 16.58
CA TYR A 113 -21.85 46.36 16.36
C TYR A 113 -22.21 47.20 17.60
N GLY A 114 -22.17 46.59 18.80
CA GLY A 114 -22.40 47.28 20.07
C GLY A 114 -21.37 48.39 20.34
N VAL A 115 -20.08 48.12 20.08
CA VAL A 115 -19.00 49.10 20.20
C VAL A 115 -19.21 50.26 19.22
N ARG A 116 -19.49 49.96 17.94
CA ARG A 116 -19.79 51.00 16.94
C ARG A 116 -21.00 51.84 17.33
N LYS A 117 -22.06 51.20 17.84
CA LYS A 117 -23.27 51.90 18.30
C LYS A 117 -23.01 52.78 19.52
N ALA A 118 -22.17 52.35 20.47
CA ALA A 118 -21.81 53.16 21.64
C ALA A 118 -21.00 54.41 21.26
N ILE A 119 -20.08 54.27 20.30
CA ILE A 119 -19.30 55.40 19.77
C ILE A 119 -20.21 56.38 19.02
N ASN A 120 -21.05 55.88 18.11
CA ASN A 120 -21.96 56.73 17.35
C ASN A 120 -23.05 57.39 18.24
N GLY A 121 -23.56 56.66 19.24
CA GLY A 121 -24.58 57.17 20.16
C GLY A 121 -24.10 58.37 20.98
N LYS A 122 -22.83 58.37 21.42
CA LYS A 122 -22.23 59.54 22.09
C LYS A 122 -22.23 60.79 21.21
N ASN A 123 -21.93 60.64 19.92
CA ASN A 123 -21.94 61.75 18.96
C ASN A 123 -23.36 62.29 18.72
N GLU A 124 -24.36 61.40 18.66
CA GLU A 124 -25.76 61.79 18.53
C GLU A 124 -26.29 62.54 19.76
N ASP A 125 -25.91 62.12 20.97
CA ASP A 125 -26.32 62.77 22.22
C ASP A 125 -25.71 64.17 22.39
N GLU A 126 -24.42 64.32 22.05
CA GLU A 126 -23.74 65.62 21.97
C GLU A 126 -24.48 66.57 21.00
N MET A 127 -24.76 66.08 19.79
CA MET A 127 -25.46 66.84 18.76
C MET A 127 -26.87 67.26 19.23
N ARG A 128 -27.63 66.35 19.85
CA ARG A 128 -28.95 66.66 20.42
C ARG A 128 -28.88 67.73 21.52
N LYS A 129 -27.88 67.68 22.40
CA LYS A 129 -27.66 68.71 23.43
C LYS A 129 -27.38 70.08 22.79
N ARG A 130 -26.50 70.13 21.79
CA ARG A 130 -26.19 71.36 21.05
C ARG A 130 -27.42 71.95 20.35
N ILE A 131 -28.22 71.10 19.68
CA ILE A 131 -29.47 71.52 19.05
C ILE A 131 -30.45 72.09 20.09
N LYS A 132 -30.62 71.44 21.26
CA LYS A 132 -31.50 71.96 22.33
C LYS A 132 -31.03 73.29 22.90
N LEU A 133 -29.72 73.49 23.04
CA LEU A 133 -29.15 74.76 23.51
C LEU A 133 -29.38 75.87 22.48
N GLN A 134 -29.16 75.61 21.20
CA GLN A 134 -29.47 76.55 20.12
C GLN A 134 -30.96 76.90 20.10
N MET A 135 -31.85 75.92 20.15
CA MET A 135 -33.30 76.18 20.20
C MET A 135 -33.72 77.00 21.43
N LYS A 136 -33.07 76.80 22.59
CA LYS A 136 -33.33 77.63 23.78
C LYS A 136 -32.80 79.05 23.61
N ALA A 137 -31.63 79.21 23.01
CA ALA A 137 -31.05 80.52 22.71
C ALA A 137 -31.95 81.30 21.73
N ASP A 138 -32.39 80.66 20.64
CA ASP A 138 -33.31 81.25 19.66
C ASP A 138 -34.68 81.58 20.28
N LYS A 139 -35.20 80.71 21.14
CA LYS A 139 -36.44 80.99 21.89
C LYS A 139 -36.28 82.14 22.89
N ALA A 140 -35.11 82.30 23.50
CA ALA A 140 -34.83 83.43 24.39
C ALA A 140 -34.69 84.74 23.59
N ALA A 141 -33.99 84.70 22.45
CA ALA A 141 -33.81 85.83 21.54
C ALA A 141 -35.16 86.31 20.97
N SER A 142 -36.01 85.40 20.49
CA SER A 142 -37.34 85.74 19.99
C SER A 142 -38.27 86.31 21.06
N LYS A 143 -38.13 85.89 22.33
CA LYS A 143 -38.88 86.47 23.46
C LYS A 143 -38.37 87.86 23.85
N ALA A 144 -37.06 88.10 23.81
CA ALA A 144 -36.47 89.40 24.09
C ALA A 144 -36.87 90.45 23.03
N ALA A 145 -36.86 90.07 21.74
CA ALA A 145 -37.31 90.92 20.64
C ALA A 145 -38.79 91.34 20.81
N ARG A 146 -39.66 90.43 21.26
CA ARG A 146 -41.06 90.75 21.56
C ARG A 146 -41.25 91.75 22.70
N LYS A 147 -40.28 91.88 23.62
CA LYS A 147 -40.37 92.77 24.79
C LYS A 147 -39.85 94.18 24.51
N ALA A 148 -39.04 94.37 23.47
CA ALA A 148 -38.53 95.67 23.04
C ALA A 148 -39.46 96.42 22.04
N THR A 149 -40.56 95.78 21.61
CA THR A 149 -41.52 96.34 20.64
C THR A 149 -42.82 96.82 21.30
N LYS A 150 -42.82 97.01 22.62
CA LYS A 150 -43.99 97.47 23.40
C LYS A 150 -43.56 98.53 24.39
#